data_AF-A0A537NVJ6-F1
#
_entry.id   AF-A0A537NVJ6-F1
#
_cell.length_a   1.000
_cell.length_b   1.000
_cell.length_c   1.000
_cell.angle_alpha   90.00
_cell.angle_beta   90.00
_cell.angle_gamma   90.00
#
_symmetry.space_group_name_H-M   'P 1'
#
loop_
_entity.id
_entity.type
_entity.pdbx_description
1 polymer ?
#
loop_
_entity_poly.entity_id
_entity_poly.type
_entity_poly.pdbx_seq_one_letter_code
_entity_poly.pdbx_strand_id
1 'polypeptide(L)'
;MSSYLQAEIKRVRADIERIDGSFFNSRSADPKQTFSELRMKRGQLLRSIILELHLSIENILSAAIGKKLLAGRRIASPAGHALRDLLEDERAIGFYQKLTLARALDLVTTSQFKDLLELNSVRNRSSHNWLLDRVARRKIKRSKPKRPVLRYRGTNLYKTESFIAFAGHFTKIYLKLWLKHG
;
A
#
# COMPACT_ATOMS: atom_id res chain seq x y z
N MET A 1 8.42 30.12 1.70
CA MET A 1 8.69 28.76 2.23
C MET A 1 9.69 28.91 3.38
N SER A 2 9.37 28.43 4.59
CA SER A 2 10.22 28.64 5.79
C SER A 2 11.62 28.03 5.62
N SER A 3 12.67 28.73 6.08
CA SER A 3 14.07 28.24 6.07
C SER A 3 14.24 26.92 6.82
N TYR A 4 13.42 26.71 7.86
CA TYR A 4 13.32 25.46 8.60
C TYR A 4 12.86 24.29 7.71
N LEU A 5 11.79 24.49 6.93
CA LEU A 5 11.24 23.46 6.05
C LEU A 5 12.25 23.03 4.98
N GLN A 6 13.02 23.98 4.44
CA GLN A 6 14.08 23.68 3.46
C GLN A 6 15.22 22.85 4.08
N ALA A 7 15.65 23.19 5.30
CA ALA A 7 16.66 22.42 6.01
C ALA A 7 16.18 20.99 6.32
N GLU A 8 14.91 20.84 6.70
CA GLU A 8 14.32 19.54 6.99
C GLU A 8 14.17 18.68 5.74
N ILE A 9 13.72 19.25 4.61
CA ILE A 9 13.71 18.58 3.31
C ILE A 9 15.10 18.08 2.94
N LYS A 10 16.14 18.91 3.11
CA LYS A 10 17.52 18.53 2.82
C LYS A 10 17.97 17.35 3.69
N ARG A 11 17.68 17.39 5.00
CA ARG A 11 18.01 16.32 5.94
C ARG A 11 17.34 15.00 5.54
N VAL A 12 16.04 15.02 5.32
CA VAL A 12 15.26 13.81 4.96
C VAL A 12 15.75 13.22 3.63
N ARG A 13 16.08 14.07 2.64
CA ARG A 13 16.66 13.61 1.37
C ARG A 13 18.00 12.92 1.57
N ALA A 14 18.92 13.54 2.33
CA ALA A 14 20.23 12.96 2.61
C ALA A 14 20.11 11.60 3.36
N ASP A 15 19.14 11.48 4.26
CA ASP A 15 18.87 10.23 4.98
C ASP A 15 18.36 9.13 4.03
N ILE A 16 17.41 9.46 3.15
CA ILE A 16 16.91 8.53 2.12
C ILE A 16 18.06 8.06 1.22
N GLU A 17 18.90 8.99 0.73
CA GLU A 17 20.05 8.67 -0.13
C GLU A 17 21.07 7.77 0.58
N ARG A 18 21.31 8.00 1.88
CA ARG A 18 22.22 7.19 2.69
C ARG A 18 21.70 5.78 2.92
N ILE A 19 20.42 5.62 3.24
CA ILE A 19 19.76 4.31 3.37
C ILE A 19 19.80 3.59 2.02
N ASP A 20 19.37 4.25 0.96
CA ASP A 20 19.37 3.68 -0.38
C ASP A 20 20.79 3.26 -0.82
N GLY A 21 21.78 4.10 -0.50
CA GLY A 21 23.20 3.85 -0.65
C GLY A 21 23.68 2.57 0.02
N SER A 22 23.30 2.35 1.28
CA SER A 22 23.77 1.19 2.05
C SER A 22 23.22 -0.15 1.55
N PHE A 23 22.05 -0.15 0.89
CA PHE A 23 21.38 -1.38 0.46
C PHE A 23 21.55 -1.68 -1.04
N PHE A 24 21.72 -0.66 -1.89
CA PHE A 24 21.64 -0.84 -3.36
C PHE A 24 22.77 -0.19 -4.16
N ASN A 25 23.74 0.44 -3.49
CA ASN A 25 24.83 1.14 -4.16
C ASN A 25 26.13 0.36 -4.01
N SER A 26 26.09 -0.94 -4.35
CA SER A 26 27.34 -1.67 -4.51
C SER A 26 28.06 -1.05 -5.72
N ARG A 27 29.24 -0.49 -5.48
CA ARG A 27 30.19 -0.17 -6.56
C ARG A 27 30.77 -1.47 -7.15
N SER A 28 29.94 -2.48 -7.33
CA SER A 28 30.35 -3.76 -7.88
C SER A 28 30.79 -3.55 -9.32
N ALA A 29 31.97 -4.07 -9.64
CA ALA A 29 32.46 -4.07 -11.02
C ALA A 29 31.68 -5.06 -11.91
N ASP A 30 30.81 -5.91 -11.33
CA ASP A 30 30.02 -6.89 -12.07
C ASP A 30 28.64 -6.32 -12.49
N PRO A 31 28.39 -6.12 -13.81
CA PRO A 31 27.11 -5.65 -14.31
C PRO A 31 25.92 -6.54 -13.94
N LYS A 32 26.13 -7.86 -13.73
CA LYS A 32 25.04 -8.77 -13.34
C LYS A 32 24.58 -8.51 -11.91
N GLN A 33 25.51 -8.26 -11.00
CA GLN A 33 25.20 -7.89 -9.63
C GLN A 33 24.43 -6.56 -9.58
N THR A 34 24.94 -5.52 -10.26
CA THR A 34 24.27 -4.22 -10.34
C THR A 34 22.84 -4.34 -10.89
N PHE A 35 22.65 -5.14 -11.96
CA PHE A 35 21.32 -5.38 -12.51
C PHE A 35 20.36 -6.06 -11.52
N SER A 36 20.85 -7.03 -10.74
CA SER A 36 20.07 -7.74 -9.72
C SER A 36 19.63 -6.79 -8.60
N GLU A 37 20.54 -5.94 -8.11
CA GLU A 37 20.28 -4.96 -7.06
C GLU A 37 19.25 -3.92 -7.50
N LEU A 38 19.40 -3.34 -8.70
CA LEU A 38 18.43 -2.39 -9.26
C LEU A 38 17.04 -3.01 -9.41
N ARG A 39 16.97 -4.28 -9.82
CA ARG A 39 15.70 -5.00 -9.95
C ARG A 39 15.05 -5.24 -8.59
N MET A 40 15.82 -5.61 -7.57
CA MET A 40 15.35 -5.77 -6.20
C MET A 40 14.83 -4.44 -5.65
N LYS A 41 15.62 -3.37 -5.77
CA LYS A 41 15.23 -2.00 -5.38
C LYS A 41 13.91 -1.59 -6.00
N ARG A 42 13.75 -1.76 -7.31
CA ARG A 42 12.49 -1.46 -7.99
C ARG A 42 11.33 -2.27 -7.41
N GLY A 43 11.50 -3.57 -7.21
CA GLY A 43 10.46 -4.43 -6.63
C GLY A 43 10.04 -3.98 -5.23
N GLN A 44 11.00 -3.66 -4.38
CA GLN A 44 10.75 -3.18 -3.02
C GLN A 44 10.06 -1.81 -3.01
N LEU A 45 10.46 -0.88 -3.87
CA LEU A 45 9.82 0.43 -4.02
C LEU A 45 8.35 0.31 -4.43
N LEU A 46 8.04 -0.51 -5.44
CA LEU A 46 6.67 -0.71 -5.87
C LEU A 46 5.83 -1.34 -4.74
N ARG A 47 6.40 -2.32 -4.05
CA ARG A 47 5.75 -3.02 -2.93
C ARG A 47 5.48 -2.09 -1.76
N SER A 48 6.44 -1.27 -1.36
CA SER A 48 6.29 -0.35 -0.22
C SER A 48 5.19 0.66 -0.49
N ILE A 49 5.14 1.26 -1.68
CA ILE A 49 4.08 2.20 -2.06
C ILE A 49 2.70 1.54 -2.05
N ILE A 50 2.55 0.32 -2.61
CA ILE A 50 1.28 -0.41 -2.60
C ILE A 50 0.83 -0.71 -1.16
N LEU A 51 1.74 -1.18 -0.32
CA LEU A 51 1.46 -1.51 1.07
C LEU A 51 1.07 -0.26 1.86
N GLU A 52 1.82 0.82 1.70
CA GLU A 52 1.60 2.08 2.40
C GLU A 52 0.26 2.71 2.01
N LEU A 53 -0.07 2.74 0.71
CA LEU A 53 -1.38 3.21 0.25
C LEU A 53 -2.53 2.40 0.84
N HIS A 54 -2.39 1.06 0.89
CA HIS A 54 -3.39 0.20 1.49
C HIS A 54 -3.55 0.46 2.99
N LEU A 55 -2.44 0.46 3.75
CA LEU A 55 -2.45 0.68 5.20
C LEU A 55 -2.99 2.07 5.55
N SER A 56 -2.56 3.11 4.84
CA SER A 56 -3.06 4.47 5.03
C SER A 56 -4.57 4.57 4.83
N ILE A 57 -5.12 3.91 3.80
CA ILE A 57 -6.57 3.88 3.57
C ILE A 57 -7.28 3.04 4.64
N GLU A 58 -6.72 1.89 5.01
CA GLU A 58 -7.28 1.03 6.06
C GLU A 58 -7.39 1.77 7.40
N ASN A 59 -6.38 2.52 7.78
CA ASN A 59 -6.37 3.32 9.01
C ASN A 59 -7.47 4.38 9.02
N ILE A 60 -7.64 5.12 7.90
CA ILE A 60 -8.74 6.10 7.77
C ILE A 60 -10.10 5.40 7.94
N LEU A 61 -10.28 4.25 7.31
CA LEU A 61 -11.53 3.51 7.39
C LEU A 61 -11.79 3.00 8.81
N SER A 62 -10.78 2.43 9.48
CA SER A 62 -10.89 2.00 10.89
C SER A 62 -11.31 3.17 11.78
N ALA A 63 -10.66 4.32 11.68
CA ALA A 63 -11.01 5.51 12.45
C ALA A 63 -12.43 6.00 12.15
N ALA A 64 -12.82 6.06 10.87
CA ALA A 64 -14.15 6.50 10.44
C ALA A 64 -15.27 5.55 10.93
N ILE A 65 -15.05 4.24 10.85
CA ILE A 65 -15.96 3.21 11.37
C ILE A 65 -16.10 3.38 12.88
N GLY A 66 -14.98 3.46 13.61
CA GLY A 66 -14.97 3.63 15.06
C GLY A 66 -15.75 4.87 15.49
N LYS A 67 -15.50 6.02 14.85
CA LYS A 67 -16.22 7.28 15.10
C LYS A 67 -17.72 7.14 14.86
N LYS A 68 -18.13 6.48 13.78
CA LYS A 68 -19.53 6.28 13.42
C LYS A 68 -20.26 5.36 14.42
N LEU A 69 -19.62 4.26 14.84
CA LEU A 69 -20.20 3.29 15.78
C LEU A 69 -20.21 3.77 17.23
N LEU A 70 -19.24 4.60 17.61
CA LEU A 70 -19.23 5.21 18.94
C LEU A 70 -20.31 6.27 19.11
N ALA A 71 -20.77 6.91 18.03
CA ALA A 71 -21.85 7.90 18.04
C ALA A 71 -21.63 9.00 19.11
N GLY A 72 -20.39 9.49 19.25
CA GLY A 72 -20.01 10.51 20.23
C GLY A 72 -19.53 9.98 21.58
N ARG A 73 -19.55 8.66 21.82
CA ARG A 73 -18.93 8.05 23.00
C ARG A 73 -17.40 8.22 22.99
N ARG A 74 -16.81 8.35 24.19
CA ARG A 74 -15.36 8.49 24.36
C ARG A 74 -14.63 7.22 23.94
N ILE A 75 -13.47 7.39 23.31
CA ILE A 75 -12.58 6.28 22.91
C ILE A 75 -12.09 5.47 24.12
N ALA A 76 -11.86 6.14 25.27
CA ALA A 76 -11.48 5.49 26.53
C ALA A 76 -12.62 4.72 27.23
N SER A 77 -13.80 4.65 26.63
CA SER A 77 -14.89 3.82 27.18
C SER A 77 -14.65 2.34 26.87
N PRO A 78 -15.27 1.40 27.63
CA PRO A 78 -15.17 -0.03 27.32
C PRO A 78 -15.58 -0.36 25.88
N ALA A 79 -16.61 0.31 25.36
CA ALA A 79 -17.03 0.17 23.96
C ALA A 79 -15.99 0.71 22.96
N GLY A 80 -15.29 1.79 23.32
CA GLY A 80 -14.20 2.35 22.51
C GLY A 80 -12.98 1.44 22.47
N HIS A 81 -12.59 0.86 23.60
CA HIS A 81 -11.55 -0.16 23.64
C HIS A 81 -11.92 -1.38 22.80
N ALA A 82 -13.11 -1.95 22.99
CA ALA A 82 -13.56 -3.11 22.20
C ALA A 82 -13.58 -2.84 20.69
N LEU A 83 -14.00 -1.63 20.27
CA LEU A 83 -13.97 -1.24 18.85
C LEU A 83 -12.55 -1.07 18.32
N ARG A 84 -11.64 -0.49 19.09
CA ARG A 84 -10.23 -0.40 18.70
C ARG A 84 -9.62 -1.78 18.54
N ASP A 85 -9.88 -2.68 19.49
CA ASP A 85 -9.36 -4.05 19.45
C ASP A 85 -9.91 -4.81 18.23
N LEU A 86 -11.18 -4.58 17.87
CA LEU A 86 -11.80 -5.12 16.66
C LEU A 86 -11.21 -4.56 15.36
N LEU A 87 -10.75 -3.30 15.34
CA LEU A 87 -10.41 -2.58 14.10
C LEU A 87 -8.91 -2.39 13.87
N GLU A 88 -8.07 -2.45 14.89
CA GLU A 88 -6.67 -2.04 14.80
C GLU A 88 -5.68 -3.00 15.46
N ASP A 89 -6.13 -3.84 16.39
CA ASP A 89 -5.25 -4.70 17.19
C ASP A 89 -4.93 -6.05 16.51
N GLU A 90 -4.11 -6.90 17.16
CA GLU A 90 -3.62 -8.17 16.60
C GLU A 90 -4.73 -9.13 16.13
N ARG A 91 -5.93 -9.01 16.72
CA ARG A 91 -7.11 -9.81 16.37
C ARG A 91 -8.16 -9.02 15.58
N ALA A 92 -7.75 -7.91 14.97
CA ALA A 92 -8.64 -7.10 14.18
C ALA A 92 -9.25 -7.89 13.02
N ILE A 93 -10.49 -7.52 12.67
CA ILE A 93 -11.14 -8.05 11.47
C ILE A 93 -10.33 -7.67 10.22
N GLY A 94 -10.38 -8.52 9.20
CA GLY A 94 -9.66 -8.28 7.96
C GLY A 94 -10.16 -7.04 7.20
N PHE A 95 -9.32 -6.52 6.30
CA PHE A 95 -9.63 -5.36 5.46
C PHE A 95 -10.96 -5.50 4.70
N TYR A 96 -11.28 -6.71 4.20
CA TYR A 96 -12.55 -6.97 3.52
C TYR A 96 -13.76 -6.71 4.42
N GLN A 97 -13.70 -7.19 5.67
CA GLN A 97 -14.75 -6.99 6.66
C GLN A 97 -14.87 -5.51 7.03
N LYS A 98 -13.74 -4.82 7.26
CA LYS A 98 -13.72 -3.36 7.50
C LYS A 98 -14.37 -2.61 6.34
N LEU A 99 -14.01 -2.95 5.10
CA LEU A 99 -14.55 -2.30 3.91
C LEU A 99 -16.05 -2.56 3.73
N THR A 100 -16.52 -3.77 4.05
CA THR A 100 -17.95 -4.12 4.05
C THR A 100 -18.71 -3.30 5.06
N LEU A 101 -18.18 -3.17 6.28
CA LEU A 101 -18.75 -2.34 7.33
C LEU A 101 -18.74 -0.85 6.94
N ALA A 102 -17.64 -0.35 6.37
CA ALA A 102 -17.57 1.01 5.84
C ALA A 102 -18.63 1.28 4.77
N ARG A 103 -18.93 0.31 3.90
CA ARG A 103 -19.99 0.44 2.89
C ARG A 103 -21.37 0.48 3.53
N ALA A 104 -21.64 -0.40 4.50
CA ALA A 104 -22.90 -0.45 5.23
C ALA A 104 -23.17 0.84 6.04
N LEU A 105 -22.11 1.47 6.54
CA LEU A 105 -22.16 2.75 7.26
C LEU A 105 -22.14 3.99 6.34
N ASP A 106 -22.21 3.79 5.02
CA ASP A 106 -22.13 4.82 3.97
C ASP A 106 -20.87 5.73 4.05
N LEU A 107 -19.77 5.17 4.56
CA LEU A 107 -18.47 5.84 4.63
C LEU A 107 -17.76 5.83 3.28
N VAL A 108 -18.05 4.81 2.46
CA VAL A 108 -17.54 4.63 1.09
C VAL A 108 -18.67 4.38 0.10
N THR A 109 -18.52 4.87 -1.12
CA THR A 109 -19.45 4.61 -2.23
C THR A 109 -19.26 3.20 -2.80
N THR A 110 -20.23 2.71 -3.58
CA THR A 110 -20.10 1.43 -4.32
C THR A 110 -18.89 1.41 -5.25
N SER A 111 -18.54 2.54 -5.88
CA SER A 111 -17.36 2.63 -6.75
C SER A 111 -16.07 2.52 -5.94
N GLN A 112 -15.96 3.26 -4.83
CA GLN A 112 -14.81 3.18 -3.94
C GLN A 112 -14.63 1.78 -3.36
N PHE A 113 -15.73 1.12 -2.99
CA PHE A 113 -15.71 -0.26 -2.51
C PHE A 113 -15.05 -1.20 -3.52
N LYS A 114 -15.46 -1.16 -4.80
CA LYS A 114 -14.86 -1.99 -5.85
C LYS A 114 -13.38 -1.68 -6.05
N ASP A 115 -13.01 -0.41 -6.10
CA ASP A 115 -11.60 0.00 -6.25
C ASP A 115 -10.74 -0.48 -5.08
N LEU A 116 -11.25 -0.39 -3.85
CA LEU A 116 -10.51 -0.81 -2.66
C LEU A 116 -10.38 -2.34 -2.55
N LEU A 117 -11.34 -3.10 -3.09
CA LEU A 117 -11.17 -4.55 -3.28
C LEU A 117 -10.04 -4.86 -4.28
N GLU A 118 -9.94 -4.09 -5.37
CA GLU A 118 -8.83 -4.23 -6.32
C GLU A 118 -7.49 -3.89 -5.66
N LEU A 119 -7.43 -2.82 -4.85
CA LEU A 119 -6.24 -2.47 -4.07
C LEU A 119 -5.82 -3.61 -3.14
N ASN A 120 -6.75 -4.17 -2.37
CA ASN A 120 -6.47 -5.32 -1.49
C ASN A 120 -5.94 -6.53 -2.29
N SER A 121 -6.52 -6.80 -3.46
CA SER A 121 -6.03 -7.86 -4.36
C SER A 121 -4.60 -7.60 -4.86
N VAL A 122 -4.28 -6.35 -5.24
CA VAL A 122 -2.92 -5.96 -5.65
C VAL A 122 -1.95 -6.04 -4.46
N ARG A 123 -2.37 -5.58 -3.29
CA ARG A 123 -1.61 -5.66 -2.03
C ARG A 123 -1.27 -7.10 -1.68
N ASN A 124 -2.25 -8.00 -1.69
CA ASN A 124 -2.03 -9.42 -1.37
C ASN A 124 -1.06 -10.08 -2.37
N ARG A 125 -1.19 -9.77 -3.67
CA ARG A 125 -0.21 -10.24 -4.67
C ARG A 125 1.19 -9.66 -4.41
N SER A 126 1.28 -8.43 -3.92
CA SER A 126 2.55 -7.77 -3.57
C SER A 126 3.19 -8.34 -2.31
N SER A 127 2.41 -8.72 -1.31
CA SER A 127 2.92 -9.24 -0.04
C SER A 127 3.34 -10.71 -0.12
N HIS A 128 2.62 -11.54 -0.88
CA HIS A 128 2.86 -12.98 -0.97
C HIS A 128 3.92 -13.40 -2.01
N ASN A 129 4.45 -12.47 -2.81
CA ASN A 129 5.45 -12.79 -3.83
C ASN A 129 6.74 -11.98 -3.61
N TRP A 130 7.87 -12.68 -3.50
CA TRP A 130 9.19 -12.05 -3.41
C TRP A 130 9.69 -11.54 -4.77
N LEU A 131 9.25 -12.17 -5.87
CA LEU A 131 9.42 -11.68 -7.24
C LEU A 131 8.08 -11.16 -7.77
N LEU A 132 8.01 -9.86 -8.05
CA LEU A 132 6.77 -9.23 -8.48
C LEU A 132 6.68 -9.12 -10.02
N ASP A 133 7.79 -9.29 -10.74
CA ASP A 133 7.84 -9.28 -12.21
C ASP A 133 7.79 -10.68 -12.82
N ARG A 134 8.01 -11.72 -12.02
CA ARG A 134 8.04 -13.11 -12.47
C ARG A 134 7.36 -14.01 -11.46
N VAL A 135 6.60 -14.98 -11.95
CA VAL A 135 6.07 -16.04 -11.10
C VAL A 135 7.14 -17.11 -10.94
N ALA A 136 7.62 -17.34 -9.71
CA ALA A 136 8.54 -18.43 -9.41
C ALA A 136 7.93 -19.79 -9.84
N ARG A 137 8.73 -20.65 -10.47
CA ARG A 137 8.31 -22.01 -10.85
C ARG A 137 9.14 -23.03 -10.08
N ARG A 138 8.48 -24.03 -9.48
CA ARG A 138 9.10 -25.33 -9.22
C ARG A 138 8.73 -26.27 -10.39
N LYS A 139 9.75 -26.80 -11.09
CA LYS A 139 9.73 -28.04 -11.87
C LYS A 139 8.73 -28.24 -13.04
N ILE A 140 8.18 -27.20 -13.73
CA ILE A 140 7.32 -27.43 -14.93
C ILE A 140 7.58 -26.43 -16.08
N LYS A 141 8.01 -26.93 -17.25
CA LYS A 141 8.05 -26.21 -18.54
C LYS A 141 6.65 -26.26 -19.19
N ARG A 142 6.11 -25.11 -19.62
CA ARG A 142 4.86 -25.03 -20.43
C ARG A 142 4.92 -23.85 -21.40
N SER A 143 4.21 -24.01 -22.52
CA SER A 143 4.25 -23.26 -23.78
C SER A 143 3.79 -21.80 -23.77
N LYS A 144 3.17 -21.29 -22.69
CA LYS A 144 2.64 -19.90 -22.64
C LYS A 144 3.37 -19.04 -21.60
N PRO A 145 3.70 -17.77 -21.93
CA PRO A 145 4.26 -16.81 -20.98
C PRO A 145 3.26 -16.53 -19.85
N LYS A 146 3.73 -16.50 -18.60
CA LYS A 146 2.86 -16.21 -17.44
C LYS A 146 2.50 -14.73 -17.41
N ARG A 147 1.27 -14.43 -16.99
CA ARG A 147 0.81 -13.06 -16.70
C ARG A 147 1.65 -12.48 -15.55
N PRO A 148 2.02 -11.18 -15.59
CA PRO A 148 2.76 -10.54 -14.50
C PRO A 148 1.99 -10.63 -13.18
N VAL A 149 2.69 -10.77 -12.05
CA VAL A 149 2.08 -10.95 -10.72
C VAL A 149 1.26 -9.71 -10.37
N LEU A 150 1.83 -8.51 -10.58
CA LEU A 150 1.15 -7.25 -10.32
C LEU A 150 0.39 -6.76 -11.54
N ARG A 151 -0.93 -6.90 -11.49
CA ARG A 151 -1.84 -6.35 -12.50
C ARG A 151 -2.97 -5.56 -11.89
N TYR A 152 -3.28 -4.43 -12.51
CA TYR A 152 -4.42 -3.59 -12.18
C TYR A 152 -5.21 -3.31 -13.46
N ARG A 153 -6.51 -3.65 -13.47
CA ARG A 153 -7.39 -3.49 -14.66
C ARG A 153 -6.75 -4.00 -15.96
N GLY A 154 -6.14 -5.18 -15.88
CA GLY A 154 -5.45 -5.82 -17.01
C GLY A 154 -4.04 -5.30 -17.33
N THR A 155 -3.63 -4.14 -16.81
CA THR A 155 -2.31 -3.54 -17.05
C THR A 155 -1.21 -4.14 -16.15
N ASN A 156 0.05 -4.05 -16.57
CA ASN A 156 1.20 -4.54 -15.81
C ASN A 156 1.79 -3.41 -14.94
N LEU A 157 1.70 -3.54 -13.62
CA LEU A 157 2.21 -2.52 -12.69
C LEU A 157 3.75 -2.46 -12.60
N TYR A 158 4.48 -3.34 -13.28
CA TYR A 158 5.93 -3.19 -13.45
C TYR A 158 6.33 -2.11 -14.45
N LYS A 159 5.39 -1.64 -15.27
CA LYS A 159 5.62 -0.49 -16.16
C LYS A 159 5.42 0.78 -15.37
N THR A 160 6.39 1.68 -15.41
CA THR A 160 6.39 2.95 -14.66
C THR A 160 5.10 3.73 -14.85
N GLU A 161 4.67 3.97 -16.10
CA GLU A 161 3.43 4.70 -16.39
C GLU A 161 2.18 4.04 -15.80
N SER A 162 2.08 2.71 -15.91
CA SER A 162 0.95 1.97 -15.33
C SER A 162 0.96 2.05 -13.81
N PHE A 163 2.13 2.06 -13.19
CA PHE A 163 2.26 2.20 -11.74
C PHE A 163 1.93 3.61 -11.26
N ILE A 164 2.40 4.65 -11.95
CA ILE A 164 2.09 6.05 -11.62
C ILE A 164 0.58 6.28 -11.73
N ALA A 165 -0.06 5.78 -12.79
CA ALA A 165 -1.51 5.87 -12.94
C ALA A 165 -2.27 5.14 -11.81
N PHE A 166 -1.82 3.94 -11.44
CA PHE A 166 -2.36 3.18 -10.31
C PHE A 166 -2.21 3.94 -8.98
N ALA A 167 -1.00 4.42 -8.67
CA ALA A 167 -0.73 5.15 -7.44
C ALA A 167 -1.57 6.44 -7.39
N GLY A 168 -1.59 7.20 -8.48
CA GLY A 168 -2.40 8.43 -8.59
C GLY A 168 -3.90 8.18 -8.40
N HIS A 169 -4.44 7.07 -8.90
CA HIS A 169 -5.84 6.69 -8.66
C HIS A 169 -6.14 6.49 -7.17
N PHE A 170 -5.32 5.67 -6.49
CA PHE A 170 -5.54 5.37 -5.07
C PHE A 170 -5.15 6.52 -4.14
N THR A 171 -4.17 7.35 -4.49
CA THR A 171 -3.88 8.60 -3.77
C THR A 171 -5.09 9.54 -3.82
N LYS A 172 -5.79 9.66 -4.96
CA LYS A 172 -7.02 10.46 -5.03
C LYS A 172 -8.12 9.90 -4.14
N ILE A 173 -8.26 8.58 -4.05
CA ILE A 173 -9.20 7.94 -3.12
C ILE A 173 -8.81 8.24 -1.67
N TYR A 174 -7.55 8.03 -1.32
CA TYR A 174 -6.99 8.33 0.00
C TYR A 174 -7.28 9.78 0.41
N LEU A 175 -6.94 10.76 -0.43
CA LEU A 175 -7.15 12.18 -0.13
C LEU A 175 -8.63 12.50 0.08
N LYS A 176 -9.53 11.93 -0.73
CA LYS A 176 -10.97 12.10 -0.56
C LYS A 176 -11.48 11.52 0.76
N LEU A 177 -10.99 10.35 1.16
CA LEU A 177 -11.36 9.73 2.43
C LEU A 177 -10.79 10.51 3.61
N TRP A 178 -9.54 10.96 3.52
CA TRP A 178 -8.90 11.79 4.54
C TRP A 178 -9.64 13.11 4.74
N LEU A 179 -9.98 13.83 3.67
CA LEU A 179 -10.73 15.08 3.78
C LEU A 179 -12.15 14.89 4.34
N LYS A 180 -12.77 13.73 4.11
CA LYS A 180 -14.13 13.43 4.58
C LYS A 180 -14.15 12.94 6.03
N HIS A 181 -13.13 12.20 6.47
CA HIS A 181 -13.18 11.41 7.70
C HIS A 181 -11.97 11.58 8.63
N GLY A 182 -10.88 12.18 8.15
CA GLY A 182 -9.69 12.49 8.94
C GLY A 182 -9.85 13.73 9.82
#